data_AF-A0A8S3J0D2-F1
#
_entry.id   AF-A0A8S3J0D2-F1
#
_cell.length_a   1.000
_cell.length_b   1.000
_cell.length_c   1.000
_cell.angle_alpha   90.00
_cell.angle_beta   90.00
_cell.angle_gamma   90.00
#
_symmetry.space_group_name_H-M   'P 1'
#
loop_
_entity.id
_entity.type
_entity.pdbx_description
1 polymer ?
#
loop_
_entity_poly.entity_id
_entity_poly.type
_entity_poly.pdbx_seq_one_letter_code
_entity_poly.pdbx_strand_id
1 'polypeptide(L)'
;MLLNKQVPPGEYRHNVVRLIFLIGTVIFFIGFIIVDQVFEQGNIGVLANRTYRVEQLYPNDITPSNWVYRSLDVFNYFWQLAWLLYSLSFIFRRSTTGYLYLSPNTLTPTFSIVYVLGFLIQTIWLLFFQKNYTIWSWIIYLVSFLLLSLALFIINNNLAVNKKIYETEGL
;
A
#
# COMPACT_ATOMS: atom_id res chain seq x y z
N MET A 1 9.23 26.28 22.48
CA MET A 1 8.32 27.37 22.07
C MET A 1 8.86 27.97 20.78
N LEU A 2 8.61 27.31 19.65
CA LEU A 2 8.91 27.84 18.32
C LEU A 2 7.56 28.13 17.67
N LEU A 3 7.24 29.42 17.60
CA LEU A 3 6.07 29.97 16.95
C LEU A 3 6.00 29.44 15.51
N ASN A 4 5.07 28.52 15.26
CA ASN A 4 4.67 28.14 13.92
C ASN A 4 3.96 29.36 13.32
N LYS A 5 4.74 30.19 12.63
CA LYS A 5 4.29 31.38 11.93
C LYS A 5 3.20 30.92 10.95
N GLN A 6 1.93 31.24 11.26
CA GLN A 6 0.84 31.02 10.33
C GLN A 6 1.18 31.74 9.03
N VAL A 7 1.38 30.93 7.98
CA VAL A 7 1.70 31.41 6.64
C VAL A 7 0.50 32.24 6.17
N PRO A 8 0.68 33.51 5.76
CA PRO A 8 -0.42 34.36 5.31
C PRO A 8 -1.16 33.73 4.12
N PRO A 9 -2.43 34.12 3.85
CA PRO A 9 -3.23 33.58 2.75
C PRO A 9 -2.67 34.12 1.41
N GLY A 10 -1.58 33.53 0.97
CA GLY A 10 -0.87 33.83 -0.26
C GLY A 10 -0.26 32.54 -0.78
N GLU A 11 -0.80 32.06 -1.91
CA GLU A 11 -0.40 30.88 -2.67
C GLU A 11 -0.09 29.63 -1.85
N TYR A 12 -1.10 28.78 -1.65
CA TYR A 12 -0.86 27.37 -1.31
C TYR A 12 -0.06 26.74 -2.47
N ARG A 13 1.26 26.62 -2.30
CA ARG A 13 2.14 26.01 -3.30
C ARG A 13 2.04 24.50 -3.19
N HIS A 14 1.93 23.83 -4.34
CA HIS A 14 1.94 22.38 -4.33
C HIS A 14 3.31 21.87 -3.89
N ASN A 15 3.34 20.94 -2.93
CA ASN A 15 4.56 20.23 -2.61
C ASN A 15 4.79 19.14 -3.67
N VAL A 16 5.56 19.49 -4.70
CA VAL A 16 5.86 18.63 -5.86
C VAL A 16 6.42 17.28 -5.42
N VAL A 17 7.27 17.24 -4.39
CA VAL A 17 7.84 15.99 -3.88
C VAL A 17 6.73 15.06 -3.39
N ARG A 18 5.81 15.56 -2.57
CA ARG A 18 4.68 14.75 -2.06
C ARG A 18 3.75 14.28 -3.18
N LEU A 19 3.51 15.13 -4.17
CA LEU A 19 2.71 14.79 -5.34
C LEU A 19 3.36 13.65 -6.13
N ILE A 20 4.68 13.71 -6.35
CA ILE A 20 5.44 12.66 -7.02
C ILE A 20 5.35 11.35 -6.25
N PHE A 21 5.53 11.37 -4.92
CA PHE A 21 5.41 10.15 -4.10
C PHE A 21 4.01 9.56 -4.15
N LEU A 22 2.96 10.38 -4.09
CA LEU A 22 1.58 9.91 -4.14
C LEU A 22 1.25 9.28 -5.49
N ILE A 23 1.48 10.00 -6.59
CA ILE A 23 1.26 9.50 -7.96
C ILE A 23 2.13 8.27 -8.22
N GLY A 24 3.40 8.31 -7.81
CA GLY A 24 4.33 7.19 -7.93
C GLY A 24 3.86 5.95 -7.18
N THR A 25 3.28 6.11 -5.98
CA THR A 25 2.72 4.99 -5.20
C THR A 25 1.53 4.35 -5.93
N VAL A 26 0.65 5.16 -6.52
CA VAL A 26 -0.50 4.66 -7.31
C VAL A 26 -0.03 3.88 -8.53
N ILE A 27 0.91 4.45 -9.31
CA ILE A 27 1.47 3.79 -10.50
C ILE A 27 2.15 2.47 -10.11
N PHE A 28 2.94 2.49 -9.03
CA PHE A 28 3.62 1.31 -8.52
C PHE A 28 2.61 0.21 -8.13
N PHE A 29 1.53 0.57 -7.42
CA PHE A 29 0.51 -0.39 -7.02
C PHE A 29 -0.24 -1.00 -8.21
N ILE A 30 -0.54 -0.21 -9.25
CA ILE A 30 -1.12 -0.72 -10.50
C ILE A 30 -0.15 -1.70 -11.18
N GLY A 31 1.14 -1.34 -11.24
CA GLY A 31 2.18 -2.21 -11.77
C GLY A 31 2.29 -3.53 -10.99
N PHE A 32 2.19 -3.47 -9.66
CA PHE A 32 2.18 -4.63 -8.79
C PHE A 32 1.02 -5.59 -9.12
N ILE A 33 -0.22 -5.09 -9.28
CA ILE A 33 -1.38 -5.92 -9.66
C ILE A 33 -1.12 -6.63 -11.00
N ILE A 34 -0.59 -5.91 -12.00
CA ILE A 34 -0.31 -6.50 -13.31
C ILE A 34 0.72 -7.64 -13.18
N VAL A 35 1.78 -7.40 -12.43
CA VAL A 35 2.84 -8.38 -12.19
C VAL A 35 2.28 -9.62 -11.47
N ASP A 36 1.51 -9.42 -10.39
CA ASP A 36 0.84 -10.49 -9.65
C ASP A 36 -0.06 -11.37 -10.55
N GLN A 37 -0.89 -10.75 -11.39
CA GLN A 37 -1.76 -11.46 -12.34
C GLN A 37 -0.97 -12.24 -13.40
N VAL A 38 0.18 -11.72 -13.82
CA VAL A 38 1.08 -12.42 -14.72
C VAL A 38 1.70 -13.64 -14.04
N PHE A 39 2.09 -13.52 -12.77
CA PHE A 39 2.57 -14.64 -11.95
C PHE A 39 1.50 -15.73 -11.81
N GLU A 40 0.26 -15.33 -11.58
CA GLU A 40 -0.88 -16.22 -11.45
C GLU A 40 -1.14 -17.07 -12.71
N GLN A 41 -1.00 -16.47 -13.90
CA GLN A 41 -1.23 -17.15 -15.18
C GLN A 41 -0.13 -18.18 -15.52
N GLY A 42 1.09 -17.99 -15.02
CA GLY A 42 2.22 -18.92 -15.20
C GLY A 42 2.67 -19.10 -16.65
N ASN A 43 2.43 -18.10 -17.51
CA ASN A 43 2.58 -18.23 -18.97
C ASN A 43 3.95 -17.76 -19.51
N ILE A 44 4.88 -17.40 -18.62
CA ILE A 44 6.24 -16.98 -18.99
C ILE A 44 7.23 -18.04 -18.51
N GLY A 45 8.21 -18.42 -19.34
CA GLY A 45 9.04 -19.63 -19.15
C GLY A 45 9.82 -19.74 -17.83
N VAL A 46 10.07 -18.64 -17.11
CA VAL A 46 10.69 -18.66 -15.76
C VAL A 46 9.66 -18.92 -14.64
N LEU A 47 8.37 -18.79 -14.95
CA LEU A 47 7.19 -18.90 -14.09
C LEU A 47 6.31 -20.10 -14.49
N ALA A 48 6.87 -21.09 -15.19
CA ALA A 48 6.12 -22.17 -15.84
C ALA A 48 5.28 -23.04 -14.88
N ASN A 49 5.54 -22.96 -13.57
CA ASN A 49 4.67 -23.56 -12.56
C ASN A 49 3.60 -22.57 -12.13
N ARG A 50 2.35 -22.84 -12.51
CA ARG A 50 1.20 -22.14 -11.92
C ARG A 50 1.22 -22.32 -10.40
N THR A 51 1.10 -21.21 -9.68
CA THR A 51 0.91 -21.14 -8.22
C THR A 51 -0.16 -22.16 -7.75
N TYR A 52 -1.21 -22.32 -8.56
CA TYR A 52 -2.34 -23.23 -8.34
C TYR A 52 -2.04 -24.72 -8.26
N ARG A 53 -0.92 -25.19 -8.80
CA ARG A 53 -0.58 -26.62 -8.73
C ARG A 53 0.03 -26.99 -7.38
N VAL A 54 0.64 -26.06 -6.65
CA VAL A 54 1.28 -26.36 -5.37
C VAL A 54 0.25 -26.70 -4.28
N GLU A 55 -0.87 -25.99 -4.25
CA GLU A 55 -1.96 -26.27 -3.31
C GLU A 55 -2.67 -27.60 -3.62
N GLN A 56 -2.74 -27.98 -4.90
CA GLN A 56 -3.23 -29.31 -5.31
C GLN A 56 -2.26 -30.44 -4.96
N LEU A 57 -0.98 -30.15 -4.74
CA LEU A 57 0.01 -31.15 -4.29
C LEU A 57 -0.15 -31.49 -2.80
N TYR A 58 -0.76 -30.61 -2.01
CA TYR A 58 -0.95 -30.80 -0.56
C TYR A 58 -2.40 -30.49 -0.15
N PRO A 59 -3.37 -31.33 -0.56
CA PRO A 59 -4.76 -31.14 -0.17
C PRO A 59 -4.91 -31.25 1.35
N ASN A 60 -5.36 -30.18 1.98
CA ASN A 60 -5.72 -30.13 3.39
C ASN A 60 -7.15 -29.57 3.52
N ASP A 61 -7.93 -30.08 4.47
CA ASP A 61 -9.32 -29.64 4.70
C ASP A 61 -9.43 -28.19 5.19
N ILE A 62 -8.30 -27.57 5.56
CA ILE A 62 -8.21 -26.19 6.06
C ILE A 62 -7.95 -25.20 4.92
N THR A 63 -7.28 -25.61 3.84
CA THR A 63 -6.96 -24.69 2.73
C THR A 63 -8.23 -24.39 1.94
N PRO A 64 -8.68 -23.12 1.88
CA PRO A 64 -9.90 -22.77 1.17
C PRO A 64 -9.75 -23.06 -0.32
N SER A 65 -10.84 -23.49 -0.95
CA SER A 65 -10.84 -23.79 -2.39
C SER A 65 -10.46 -22.58 -3.24
N ASN A 66 -9.88 -22.83 -4.42
CA ASN A 66 -9.30 -21.81 -5.30
C ASN A 66 -10.20 -20.60 -5.61
N TRP A 67 -11.52 -20.79 -5.66
CA TRP A 67 -12.46 -19.68 -5.91
C TRP A 67 -12.48 -18.67 -4.75
N VAL A 68 -12.36 -19.16 -3.51
CA VAL A 68 -12.33 -18.33 -2.30
C VAL A 68 -11.05 -17.49 -2.28
N TYR A 69 -9.91 -18.13 -2.53
CA TYR A 69 -8.61 -17.46 -2.59
C TYR A 69 -8.64 -16.29 -3.59
N ARG A 70 -9.09 -16.53 -4.82
CA ARG A 70 -9.22 -15.48 -5.85
C ARG A 70 -10.17 -14.37 -5.45
N SER A 71 -11.30 -14.71 -4.84
CA SER A 71 -12.29 -13.70 -4.42
C SER A 71 -11.73 -12.78 -3.35
N LEU A 72 -10.96 -13.34 -2.41
CA LEU A 72 -10.29 -12.57 -1.35
C LEU A 72 -9.19 -11.65 -1.91
N ASP A 73 -8.40 -12.15 -2.87
CA ASP A 73 -7.35 -11.34 -3.51
C ASP A 73 -7.95 -10.16 -4.29
N VAL A 74 -9.00 -10.41 -5.09
CA VAL A 74 -9.71 -9.35 -5.83
C VAL A 74 -10.28 -8.30 -4.87
N PHE A 75 -10.90 -8.74 -3.77
CA PHE A 75 -11.42 -7.82 -2.76
C PHE A 75 -10.31 -6.97 -2.13
N ASN A 76 -9.17 -7.59 -1.81
CA ASN A 76 -8.02 -6.90 -1.23
C ASN A 76 -7.50 -5.81 -2.18
N TYR A 77 -7.24 -6.17 -3.45
CA TYR A 77 -6.74 -5.21 -4.45
C TYR A 77 -7.72 -4.07 -4.72
N PHE A 78 -9.02 -4.38 -4.78
CA PHE A 78 -10.06 -3.37 -4.92
C PHE A 78 -10.05 -2.38 -3.75
N TRP A 79 -9.98 -2.88 -2.52
CA TRP A 79 -9.95 -2.05 -1.32
C TRP A 79 -8.72 -1.16 -1.24
N GLN A 80 -7.53 -1.70 -1.53
CA GLN A 80 -6.29 -0.94 -1.58
C GLN A 80 -6.33 0.15 -2.65
N LEU A 81 -6.83 -0.17 -3.84
CA LEU A 81 -7.00 0.80 -4.92
C LEU A 81 -7.98 1.91 -4.55
N ALA A 82 -9.12 1.55 -3.92
CA ALA A 82 -10.12 2.52 -3.48
C ALA A 82 -9.53 3.52 -2.47
N TRP A 83 -8.71 3.06 -1.53
CA TRP A 83 -8.04 3.93 -0.56
C TRP A 83 -7.00 4.86 -1.21
N LEU A 84 -6.24 4.36 -2.18
CA LEU A 84 -5.28 5.17 -2.93
C LEU A 84 -5.97 6.22 -3.82
N LEU A 85 -7.06 5.86 -4.49
CA LEU A 85 -7.87 6.79 -5.29
C LEU A 85 -8.56 7.84 -4.41
N TYR A 86 -9.07 7.44 -3.25
CA TYR A 86 -9.59 8.37 -2.26
C TYR A 86 -8.52 9.39 -1.84
N SER A 87 -7.29 8.92 -1.62
CA SER A 87 -6.17 9.81 -1.29
C SER A 87 -5.78 10.73 -2.45
N LEU A 88 -5.89 10.28 -3.70
CA LEU A 88 -5.68 11.11 -4.90
C LEU A 88 -6.72 12.23 -5.00
N SER A 89 -7.96 12.00 -4.57
CA SER A 89 -9.01 13.02 -4.56
C SER A 89 -8.67 14.24 -3.68
N PHE A 90 -7.81 14.06 -2.66
CA PHE A 90 -7.34 15.15 -1.79
C PHE A 90 -6.40 16.15 -2.48
N ILE A 91 -5.89 15.84 -3.67
CA ILE A 91 -5.14 16.80 -4.49
C ILE A 91 -6.08 17.91 -5.00
N PHE A 92 -7.28 17.52 -5.42
CA PHE A 92 -8.27 18.43 -6.02
C PHE A 92 -9.15 19.11 -4.97
N ARG A 93 -9.20 18.59 -3.75
CA ARG A 93 -10.02 19.13 -2.66
C ARG A 93 -9.24 20.15 -1.82
N ARG A 94 -9.78 21.36 -1.70
CA ARG A 94 -9.27 22.43 -0.81
C ARG A 94 -10.10 22.48 0.47
N SER A 95 -9.44 22.76 1.60
CA SER A 95 -10.05 23.08 2.88
C SER A 95 -9.72 24.53 3.28
N THR A 96 -10.34 25.03 4.34
CA THR A 96 -10.13 26.38 4.91
C THR A 96 -8.67 26.64 5.33
N THR A 97 -7.90 25.58 5.59
CA THR A 97 -6.48 25.62 5.98
C THR A 97 -5.49 25.32 4.85
N GLY A 98 -5.95 25.06 3.62
CA GLY A 98 -5.10 24.76 2.45
C GLY A 98 -5.52 23.50 1.69
N TYR A 99 -4.62 22.93 0.89
CA TYR A 99 -4.90 21.66 0.20
C TYR A 99 -4.96 20.49 1.19
N LEU A 100 -5.99 19.64 1.09
CA LEU A 100 -6.23 18.54 2.04
C LEU A 100 -5.13 17.47 2.05
N TYR A 101 -4.35 17.33 0.97
CA TYR A 101 -3.20 16.42 0.97
C TYR A 101 -2.00 16.94 1.80
N LEU A 102 -2.00 18.23 2.17
CA LEU A 102 -0.97 18.80 3.06
C LEU A 102 -1.39 18.67 4.53
N SER A 103 -2.70 18.65 4.81
CA SER A 103 -3.28 18.76 6.15
C SER A 103 -4.65 18.02 6.18
N PRO A 104 -4.81 16.86 6.83
CA PRO A 104 -3.85 16.04 7.57
C PRO A 104 -2.89 15.25 6.67
N ASN A 105 -1.65 15.09 7.14
CA ASN A 105 -0.56 14.42 6.43
C ASN A 105 -0.74 12.88 6.42
N THR A 106 -1.71 12.38 5.65
CA THR A 106 -2.06 10.95 5.54
C THR A 106 -1.03 10.17 4.74
N LEU A 107 -0.51 10.72 3.63
CA LEU A 107 0.56 10.12 2.82
C LEU A 107 1.87 10.88 3.00
N THR A 108 2.53 10.62 4.14
CA THR A 108 3.93 11.00 4.33
C THR A 108 4.82 10.24 3.33
N PRO A 109 5.86 10.83 2.74
CA PRO A 109 6.81 10.12 1.88
C PRO A 109 7.36 8.83 2.51
N THR A 110 7.56 8.83 3.83
CA THR A 110 7.97 7.66 4.61
C THR A 110 6.98 6.50 4.49
N PHE A 111 5.66 6.78 4.52
CA PHE A 111 4.64 5.77 4.30
C PHE A 111 4.75 5.18 2.89
N SER A 112 4.84 6.03 1.86
CA SER A 112 4.96 5.58 0.47
C SER A 112 6.14 4.64 0.26
N ILE A 113 7.30 4.94 0.84
CA ILE A 113 8.50 4.09 0.74
C ILE A 113 8.27 2.74 1.41
N VAL A 114 7.79 2.71 2.65
CA VAL A 114 7.55 1.45 3.38
C VAL A 114 6.47 0.61 2.71
N TYR A 115 5.42 1.26 2.20
CA TYR A 115 4.34 0.62 1.46
C TYR A 115 4.87 -0.05 0.19
N VAL A 116 5.62 0.67 -0.65
CA VAL A 116 6.23 0.13 -1.87
C VAL A 116 7.18 -1.03 -1.56
N LEU A 117 8.01 -0.91 -0.52
CA LEU A 117 8.90 -1.99 -0.08
C LEU A 117 8.12 -3.24 0.35
N GLY A 118 6.99 -3.06 1.05
CA GLY A 118 6.09 -4.15 1.43
C GLY A 118 5.58 -4.94 0.21
N PHE A 119 5.12 -4.25 -0.84
CA PHE A 119 4.65 -4.89 -2.08
C PHE A 119 5.79 -5.50 -2.92
N LEU A 120 6.99 -4.91 -2.91
CA LEU A 120 8.16 -5.53 -3.54
C LEU A 120 8.50 -6.87 -2.89
N ILE A 121 8.50 -6.92 -1.56
CA ILE A 121 8.77 -8.15 -0.81
C ILE A 121 7.63 -9.16 -1.01
N GLN A 122 6.38 -8.70 -1.12
CA GLN A 122 5.25 -9.55 -1.51
C GLN A 122 5.43 -10.16 -2.91
N THR A 123 6.01 -9.43 -3.86
CA THR A 123 6.32 -9.98 -5.19
C THR A 123 7.44 -11.02 -5.13
N ILE A 124 8.46 -10.79 -4.29
CA ILE A 124 9.53 -11.76 -4.04
C ILE A 124 8.97 -13.03 -3.40
N TRP A 125 7.98 -12.90 -2.51
CA TRP A 125 7.30 -14.05 -1.92
C TRP A 125 6.69 -14.98 -2.98
N LEU A 126 5.97 -14.43 -3.97
CA LEU A 126 5.38 -15.19 -5.08
C LEU A 126 6.44 -15.98 -5.86
N LEU A 127 7.58 -15.35 -6.16
CA LEU A 127 8.70 -15.99 -6.86
C LEU A 127 9.25 -17.20 -6.09
N PHE A 128 9.39 -17.09 -4.77
CA PHE A 128 9.88 -18.19 -3.93
C PHE A 128 8.84 -19.29 -3.78
N PHE A 129 7.57 -18.92 -3.68
CA PHE A 129 6.45 -19.85 -3.60
C PHE A 129 6.36 -20.71 -4.87
N GLN A 130 6.50 -20.12 -6.06
CA GLN A 130 6.49 -20.85 -7.34
C GLN A 130 7.64 -21.85 -7.50
N LYS A 131 8.76 -21.62 -6.81
CA LYS A 131 9.92 -22.52 -6.81
C LYS A 131 9.86 -23.60 -5.73
N ASN A 132 8.73 -23.75 -5.03
CA ASN A 132 8.55 -24.70 -3.92
C ASN A 132 9.52 -24.49 -2.73
N TYR A 133 10.07 -23.29 -2.56
CA TYR A 133 10.85 -22.95 -1.37
C TYR A 133 9.93 -22.54 -0.21
N THR A 134 9.09 -23.48 0.25
CA THR A 134 7.97 -23.21 1.16
C THR A 134 8.39 -22.51 2.45
N ILE A 135 9.46 -22.94 3.11
CA ILE A 135 9.94 -22.32 4.36
C ILE A 135 10.35 -20.87 4.14
N TRP A 136 11.17 -20.61 3.13
CA TRP A 136 11.63 -19.26 2.78
C TRP A 136 10.49 -18.36 2.36
N SER A 137 9.54 -18.91 1.61
CA SER A 137 8.32 -18.23 1.22
C SER A 137 7.55 -17.75 2.46
N TRP A 138 7.26 -18.62 3.43
CA TRP A 138 6.56 -18.18 4.67
C TRP A 138 7.31 -17.09 5.45
N ILE A 139 8.64 -17.14 5.53
CA ILE A 139 9.44 -16.08 6.17
C ILE A 139 9.27 -14.75 5.43
N ILE A 140 9.39 -14.75 4.11
CA ILE A 140 9.28 -13.54 3.28
C ILE A 140 7.86 -12.95 3.39
N TYR A 141 6.83 -13.80 3.46
CA TYR A 141 5.46 -13.37 3.69
C TYR A 141 5.26 -12.70 5.06
N LEU A 142 5.86 -13.24 6.12
CA LEU A 142 5.83 -12.59 7.43
C LEU A 142 6.52 -11.22 7.39
N VAL A 143 7.62 -11.09 6.66
CA VAL A 143 8.32 -9.81 6.49
C VAL A 143 7.47 -8.80 5.73
N SER A 144 6.81 -9.20 4.63
CA SER A 144 5.89 -8.29 3.90
C SER A 144 4.73 -7.84 4.78
N PHE A 145 4.14 -8.77 5.55
CA PHE A 145 3.07 -8.47 6.49
C PHE A 145 3.48 -7.47 7.58
N LEU A 146 4.68 -7.65 8.18
CA LEU A 146 5.20 -6.73 9.19
C LEU A 146 5.46 -5.33 8.63
N LEU A 147 5.99 -5.24 7.41
CA LEU A 147 6.25 -3.95 6.75
C LEU A 147 4.95 -3.20 6.41
N LEU A 148 3.94 -3.90 5.89
CA LEU A 148 2.64 -3.29 5.63
C LEU A 148 1.94 -2.86 6.93
N SER A 149 2.08 -3.64 8.00
CA SER A 149 1.57 -3.29 9.34
C SER A 149 2.27 -2.05 9.90
N LEU A 150 3.59 -1.93 9.69
CA LEU A 150 4.36 -0.75 10.05
C LEU A 150 3.90 0.48 9.26
N ALA A 151 3.60 0.32 7.97
CA ALA A 151 3.07 1.40 7.14
C ALA A 151 1.74 1.93 7.70
N LEU A 152 0.83 1.04 8.11
CA LEU A 152 -0.44 1.41 8.76
C LEU A 152 -0.21 2.10 10.11
N PHE A 153 0.75 1.62 10.91
CA PHE A 153 1.11 2.26 12.18
C PHE A 153 1.60 3.70 11.97
N ILE A 154 2.45 3.93 10.96
CA ILE A 154 2.94 5.28 10.60
C ILE A 154 1.78 6.22 10.25
N ILE A 155 0.81 5.75 9.44
CA ILE A 155 -0.38 6.55 9.10
C ILE A 155 -1.19 6.88 10.36
N ASN A 156 -1.49 5.88 11.18
CA ASN A 156 -2.30 6.07 12.38
C ASN A 156 -1.64 7.04 13.37
N ASN A 157 -0.32 6.94 13.54
CA ASN A 157 0.41 7.88 14.37
C ASN A 157 0.39 9.30 13.80
N ASN A 158 0.58 9.47 12.49
CA ASN A 158 0.49 10.78 11.84
C ASN A 158 -0.92 11.38 11.97
N LEU A 159 -1.96 10.57 11.83
CA LEU A 159 -3.35 10.98 12.04
C LEU A 159 -3.61 11.41 13.48
N ALA A 160 -3.12 10.65 14.47
CA ALA A 160 -3.26 10.97 15.88
C ALA A 160 -2.56 12.28 16.26
N VAL A 161 -1.36 12.52 15.73
CA VAL A 161 -0.62 13.77 15.93
C VAL A 161 -1.37 14.95 15.30
N ASN A 162 -1.83 14.82 14.05
CA ASN A 162 -2.56 15.88 13.37
C ASN A 162 -3.90 16.18 14.06
N LYS A 163 -4.63 15.15 14.52
CA LYS A 163 -5.88 15.31 15.28
C LYS A 163 -5.67 16.16 16.53
N LYS A 164 -4.63 15.88 17.32
CA LYS A 164 -4.29 16.67 18.51
C LYS A 164 -4.01 18.14 18.16
N ILE A 165 -3.35 18.41 17.04
CA ILE A 165 -3.07 19.77 16.59
C ILE A 165 -4.37 20.52 16.31
N TYR A 166 -5.31 19.92 15.58
CA TYR A 166 -6.61 20.55 15.28
C TYR A 166 -7.44 20.81 16.55
N GLU A 167 -7.47 19.84 17.48
CA GLU A 167 -8.15 20.00 18.77
C GLU A 167 -7.55 21.14 19.62
N THR A 168 -6.22 21.31 19.58
CA THR A 168 -5.55 22.42 20.29
C THR A 168 -5.73 23.78 19.61
N GLU A 169 -5.98 23.81 18.29
CA GLU A 169 -6.19 25.03 17.52
C GLU A 169 -7.67 25.47 17.48
N GLY A 170 -8.58 24.68 18.08
CA GLY A 170 -10.00 25.02 18.21
C GLY A 170 -10.80 24.89 16.90
N LEU A 171 -10.36 24.01 15.99
CA LEU A 171 -11.03 23.69 14.72
C LEU A 171 -11.79 22.36 14.78
#